data_AF-A0A355E2Q1-F1
#
_entry.id   AF-A0A355E2Q1-F1
#
_cell.length_a   1.000
_cell.length_b   1.000
_cell.length_c   1.000
_cell.angle_alpha   90.00
_cell.angle_beta   90.00
_cell.angle_gamma   90.00
#
_symmetry.space_group_name_H-M   'P 1'
#
loop_
_entity.id
_entity.type
_entity.pdbx_description
1 polymer ?
#
loop_
_entity_poly.entity_id
_entity_poly.type
_entity_poly.pdbx_seq_one_letter_code
_entity_poly.pdbx_strand_id
1 'polypeptide(L)'
;MITVLIIVCGVLLLVVGHWAWKQSFPDESFEAALERLGLKEYNDRLLAQIAAKERPVQQAAVTHRMKMILEELDSARSHTEAVAAVSPQDELDAFACEELAAMGRLTKHPDGRFTAIIRPR
;
A
#
# COMPACT_ATOMS: atom_id res chain seq x y z
N MET A 1 7.32 35.76 -10.25
CA MET A 1 8.15 34.54 -10.35
C MET A 1 8.58 33.94 -9.00
N ILE A 2 7.97 34.34 -7.87
CA ILE A 2 8.35 33.88 -6.52
C ILE A 2 7.45 32.74 -6.00
N THR A 3 6.22 32.63 -6.50
CA THR A 3 5.20 31.67 -6.03
C THR A 3 5.49 30.21 -6.39
N VAL A 4 6.18 29.96 -7.51
CA VAL A 4 6.50 28.58 -7.96
C VAL A 4 7.62 27.96 -7.11
N LEU A 5 8.55 28.79 -6.61
CA LEU A 5 9.68 28.32 -5.81
C LEU A 5 9.25 27.72 -4.46
N ILE A 6 8.20 28.28 -3.85
CA ILE A 6 7.69 27.87 -2.54
C ILE A 6 6.96 26.52 -2.63
N ILE A 7 6.20 26.29 -3.71
CA ILE A 7 5.46 25.04 -3.91
C ILE A 7 6.42 23.86 -4.11
N VAL A 8 7.48 24.05 -4.90
CA VAL A 8 8.49 23.00 -5.13
C VAL A 8 9.24 22.66 -3.83
N CYS A 9 9.52 23.66 -2.99
CA CYS A 9 10.20 23.45 -1.71
C CYS A 9 9.31 22.74 -0.67
N GLY A 10 8.00 23.05 -0.65
CA GLY A 10 7.03 22.39 0.23
C GLY A 10 6.79 20.92 -0.13
N VAL A 11 6.74 20.59 -1.43
CA VAL A 11 6.59 19.20 -1.90
C VAL A 11 7.84 18.37 -1.61
N LEU A 12 9.04 18.95 -1.74
CA LEU A 12 10.30 18.26 -1.45
C LEU A 12 10.45 17.87 0.03
N LEU A 13 9.95 18.70 0.96
CA LEU A 13 9.99 18.39 2.39
C LEU A 13 9.06 17.23 2.79
N LEU A 14 7.94 17.05 2.10
CA LEU A 14 7.03 15.90 2.32
C LEU A 14 7.66 14.58 1.84
N VAL A 15 8.38 14.60 0.72
CA VAL A 15 9.04 13.41 0.16
C VAL A 15 10.20 12.93 1.04
N VAL A 16 10.99 13.85 1.61
CA VAL A 16 12.13 13.50 2.49
C VAL A 16 11.65 13.02 3.86
N GLY A 17 10.59 13.60 4.43
CA GLY A 17 9.98 13.10 5.66
C GLY A 17 9.46 11.66 5.53
N HIS A 18 8.94 11.31 4.35
CA HIS A 18 8.45 9.96 4.04
C HIS A 18 9.58 8.91 3.99
N TRP A 19 10.78 9.29 3.51
CA TRP A 19 11.93 8.39 3.47
C TRP A 19 12.60 8.20 4.83
N ALA A 20 12.66 9.25 5.66
CA ALA A 20 13.30 9.17 6.98
C ALA A 20 12.51 8.32 7.98
N TRP A 21 11.17 8.30 7.88
CA TRP A 21 10.35 7.54 8.83
C TRP A 21 10.41 6.01 8.61
N LYS A 22 10.78 5.60 7.39
CA LYS A 22 10.95 4.18 7.03
C LYS A 22 12.14 3.51 7.73
N GLN A 23 13.03 4.28 8.35
CA GLN A 23 14.28 3.78 8.96
C GLN A 23 14.22 3.62 10.48
N SER A 24 13.09 3.94 11.13
CA SER A 24 12.99 3.99 12.60
C SER A 24 12.19 2.85 13.24
N PHE A 25 11.67 1.89 12.46
CA PHE A 25 11.00 0.71 13.02
C PHE A 25 11.94 -0.49 12.97
N PRO A 26 12.07 -1.27 14.07
CA PRO A 26 12.82 -2.53 14.02
C PRO A 26 12.24 -3.39 12.91
N ASP A 27 13.10 -4.03 12.11
CA ASP A 27 12.70 -4.87 10.97
C ASP A 27 11.72 -5.96 11.42
N GLU A 28 10.43 -5.64 11.42
CA GLU A 28 9.36 -6.60 11.55
C GLU A 28 9.55 -7.59 10.40
N SER A 29 9.63 -8.88 10.72
CA SER A 29 9.81 -9.89 9.68
C SER A 29 8.65 -9.78 8.68
N PHE A 30 8.95 -10.00 7.41
CA PHE A 30 7.94 -9.91 6.35
C PHE A 30 6.69 -10.75 6.67
N GLU A 31 6.89 -11.94 7.25
CA GLU A 31 5.80 -12.80 7.68
C GLU A 31 4.94 -12.18 8.81
N ALA A 32 5.56 -11.59 9.84
CA ALA A 32 4.85 -10.92 10.91
C ALA A 32 4.03 -9.73 10.39
N ALA A 33 4.58 -8.96 9.46
CA ALA A 33 3.87 -7.88 8.78
C ALA A 33 2.66 -8.40 7.99
N LEU A 34 2.82 -9.49 7.23
CA LEU A 34 1.70 -10.10 6.51
C LEU A 34 0.61 -10.61 7.45
N GLU A 35 0.97 -11.21 8.59
CA GLU A 35 0.01 -11.69 9.59
C GLU A 35 -0.78 -10.53 10.20
N ARG A 36 -0.08 -9.48 10.66
CA ARG A 36 -0.68 -8.25 11.21
C ARG A 36 -1.62 -7.57 10.22
N LEU A 37 -1.28 -7.56 8.94
CA LEU A 37 -2.06 -6.93 7.87
C LEU A 37 -3.18 -7.84 7.32
N GLY A 38 -3.26 -9.10 7.75
CA GLY A 38 -4.23 -10.08 7.24
C GLY A 38 -3.96 -10.55 5.82
N LEU A 39 -2.70 -10.43 5.35
CA LEU A 39 -2.26 -10.83 4.02
C LEU A 39 -1.61 -12.23 4.00
N LYS A 40 -1.33 -12.84 5.16
CA LYS A 40 -0.63 -14.14 5.28
C LYS A 40 -1.33 -15.24 4.47
N GLU A 41 -2.62 -15.45 4.71
CA GLU A 41 -3.38 -16.48 4.01
C GLU A 41 -3.45 -16.26 2.50
N TYR A 42 -3.59 -15.00 2.05
CA TYR A 42 -3.55 -14.65 0.63
C TYR A 42 -2.19 -15.01 0.02
N ASN A 43 -1.10 -14.64 0.70
CA ASN A 43 0.25 -14.93 0.26
C ASN A 43 0.53 -16.44 0.18
N ASP A 44 0.10 -17.21 1.18
CA ASP A 44 0.30 -18.66 1.22
C ASP A 44 -0.45 -19.35 0.05
N ARG A 45 -1.70 -18.95 -0.21
CA ARG A 45 -2.47 -19.45 -1.36
C ARG A 45 -1.80 -19.08 -2.68
N LEU A 46 -1.29 -17.86 -2.81
CA LEU A 46 -0.62 -17.41 -4.01
C LEU A 46 0.67 -18.19 -4.27
N LEU A 47 1.49 -18.40 -3.25
CA LEU A 47 2.71 -19.19 -3.34
C LEU A 47 2.42 -20.63 -3.74
N ALA A 48 1.35 -21.23 -3.21
CA ALA A 48 0.90 -22.56 -3.63
C ALA A 48 0.51 -22.61 -5.12
N GLN A 49 -0.21 -21.61 -5.62
CA GLN A 49 -0.61 -21.52 -7.03
C GLN A 49 0.59 -21.29 -7.97
N ILE A 50 1.58 -20.50 -7.55
CA ILE A 50 2.82 -20.30 -8.29
C ILE A 50 3.63 -21.61 -8.33
N ALA A 51 3.73 -22.32 -7.20
CA ALA A 51 4.39 -23.63 -7.16
C ALA A 51 3.70 -24.65 -8.07
N ALA A 52 2.37 -24.58 -8.17
CA ALA A 52 1.55 -25.36 -9.10
C ALA A 52 1.61 -24.86 -10.56
N LYS A 53 2.33 -23.76 -10.84
CA LYS A 53 2.45 -23.11 -12.17
C LYS A 53 1.12 -22.59 -12.75
N GLU A 54 0.12 -22.38 -11.91
CA GLU A 54 -1.19 -21.84 -12.32
C GLU A 54 -1.15 -20.33 -12.53
N ARG A 55 -0.15 -19.67 -11.94
CA ARG A 55 0.04 -18.20 -11.99
C ARG A 55 1.51 -17.83 -12.23
N PRO A 56 1.77 -16.73 -12.95
CA PRO A 56 3.14 -16.28 -13.23
C PRO A 56 3.84 -15.73 -11.97
N VAL A 57 5.16 -15.91 -11.91
CA VAL A 57 6.03 -15.53 -10.76
C VAL A 57 5.92 -14.06 -10.37
N GLN A 58 5.63 -13.18 -11.32
CA GLN A 58 5.43 -11.74 -11.09
C GLN A 58 4.32 -11.46 -10.07
N GLN A 59 3.38 -12.39 -9.87
CA GLN A 59 2.35 -12.24 -8.86
C GLN A 59 2.88 -12.27 -7.43
N ALA A 60 4.02 -12.92 -7.16
CA ALA A 60 4.64 -12.86 -5.83
C ALA A 60 5.01 -11.43 -5.41
N ALA A 61 5.31 -10.54 -6.38
CA ALA A 61 5.57 -9.13 -6.13
C ALA A 61 4.30 -8.34 -5.74
N VAL A 62 3.11 -8.86 -6.05
CA VAL A 62 1.82 -8.23 -5.73
C VAL A 62 1.61 -8.20 -4.21
N THR A 63 1.85 -9.31 -3.50
CA THR A 63 1.70 -9.34 -2.03
C THR A 63 2.60 -8.30 -1.37
N HIS A 64 3.83 -8.13 -1.86
CA HIS A 64 4.74 -7.11 -1.36
C HIS A 64 4.20 -5.69 -1.58
N ARG A 65 3.60 -5.41 -2.74
CA ARG A 65 2.95 -4.12 -3.01
C ARG A 65 1.71 -3.89 -2.14
N MET A 66 0.87 -4.92 -1.96
CA MET A 66 -0.28 -4.86 -1.06
C MET A 66 0.14 -4.55 0.37
N LYS A 67 1.22 -5.17 0.87
CA LYS A 67 1.81 -4.86 2.18
C LYS A 67 2.15 -3.38 2.28
N MET A 68 2.92 -2.85 1.32
CA MET A 68 3.34 -1.44 1.30
C MET A 68 2.15 -0.47 1.35
N ILE A 69 1.11 -0.72 0.53
CA ILE A 69 -0.12 0.11 0.52
C ILE A 69 -0.80 0.08 1.89
N LEU A 70 -0.96 -1.10 2.48
CA LEU A 70 -1.64 -1.22 3.78
C LEU A 70 -0.82 -0.61 4.93
N GLU A 71 0.51 -0.67 4.90
CA GLU A 71 1.38 -0.01 5.88
C GLU A 71 1.28 1.50 5.80
N GLU A 72 1.23 2.07 4.59
CA GLU A 72 1.02 3.51 4.40
C GLU A 72 -0.34 3.94 4.95
N LEU A 73 -1.39 3.15 4.71
CA LEU A 73 -2.73 3.40 5.26
C LEU A 73 -2.78 3.26 6.78
N ASP A 74 -2.05 2.30 7.37
CA ASP A 74 -1.98 2.12 8.83
C ASP A 74 -1.21 3.27 9.49
N SER A 75 -0.15 3.76 8.84
CA SER A 75 0.56 4.96 9.25
C SER A 75 -0.34 6.20 9.22
N ALA A 76 -1.11 6.38 8.14
CA ALA A 76 -2.10 7.46 8.04
C ALA A 76 -3.23 7.34 9.10
N ARG A 77 -3.59 6.12 9.50
CA ARG A 77 -4.62 5.83 10.53
C ARG A 77 -4.30 6.38 11.90
N SER A 78 -3.04 6.38 12.27
CA SER A 78 -2.63 6.91 13.58
C SER A 78 -2.76 8.43 13.69
N HIS A 79 -3.06 9.14 12.59
CA HIS A 79 -2.98 10.60 12.54
C HIS A 79 -4.32 11.30 12.23
N THR A 80 -5.31 10.65 11.59
CA THR A 80 -6.53 11.34 11.13
C THR A 80 -7.74 10.41 10.90
N GLU A 81 -8.95 10.88 11.18
CA GLU A 81 -10.20 10.32 10.62
C GLU A 81 -10.38 10.84 9.18
N ALA A 82 -10.01 10.03 8.19
CA ALA A 82 -10.07 10.43 6.80
C ALA A 82 -10.35 9.27 5.84
N VAL A 83 -10.83 9.62 4.66
CA VAL A 83 -10.79 8.74 3.49
C VAL A 83 -9.46 8.98 2.80
N ALA A 84 -8.60 7.97 2.74
CA ALA A 84 -7.35 8.05 1.99
C ALA A 84 -7.57 7.59 0.56
N ALA A 85 -7.25 8.44 -0.41
CA ALA A 85 -7.15 8.04 -1.80
C ALA A 85 -5.83 7.31 -2.04
N VAL A 86 -5.91 6.12 -2.65
CA VAL A 86 -4.77 5.35 -3.12
C VAL A 86 -4.74 5.47 -4.63
N SER A 87 -3.68 6.08 -5.15
CA SER A 87 -3.49 6.29 -6.59
C SER A 87 -2.36 5.39 -7.06
N PRO A 88 -2.64 4.36 -7.88
CA PRO A 88 -1.63 3.44 -8.35
C PRO A 88 -0.60 4.15 -9.24
N GLN A 89 0.68 3.88 -9.05
CA GLN A 89 1.77 4.50 -9.83
C GLN A 89 2.17 3.71 -11.07
N ASP A 90 1.96 2.39 -11.05
CA ASP A 90 2.32 1.47 -12.13
C ASP A 90 1.28 0.33 -12.25
N GLU A 91 1.42 -0.54 -13.26
CA GLU A 91 0.49 -1.64 -13.52
C GLU A 91 0.46 -2.68 -12.38
N LEU A 92 1.58 -2.90 -11.69
CA LEU A 92 1.66 -3.84 -10.58
C LEU A 92 0.93 -3.29 -9.35
N ASP A 93 1.04 -1.99 -9.12
CA ASP A 93 0.36 -1.26 -8.05
C ASP A 93 -1.15 -1.20 -8.30
N ALA A 94 -1.56 -1.00 -9.57
CA ALA A 94 -2.96 -1.10 -9.97
C ALA A 94 -3.52 -2.50 -9.68
N PHE A 95 -2.79 -3.55 -10.04
CA PHE A 95 -3.19 -4.92 -9.75
C PHE A 95 -3.28 -5.20 -8.23
N ALA A 96 -2.32 -4.72 -7.45
CA ALA A 96 -2.35 -4.83 -5.99
C ALA A 96 -3.57 -4.11 -5.38
N CYS A 97 -3.94 -2.93 -5.90
CA CYS A 97 -5.13 -2.21 -5.48
C CYS A 97 -6.42 -2.98 -5.82
N GLU A 98 -6.48 -3.64 -6.98
CA GLU A 98 -7.62 -4.47 -7.38
C GLU A 98 -7.79 -5.70 -6.48
N GLU A 99 -6.70 -6.41 -6.17
CA GLU A 99 -6.74 -7.54 -5.23
C GLU A 99 -7.17 -7.07 -3.82
N LEU A 100 -6.65 -5.94 -3.35
CA LEU A 100 -7.08 -5.35 -2.07
C LEU A 100 -8.57 -4.93 -2.09
N ALA A 101 -9.08 -4.45 -3.23
CA ALA A 101 -10.49 -4.16 -3.39
C ALA A 101 -11.34 -5.43 -3.39
N ALA A 102 -10.89 -6.51 -4.05
CA ALA A 102 -11.55 -7.81 -4.03
C ALA A 102 -11.58 -8.42 -2.61
N MET A 103 -10.57 -8.13 -1.79
CA MET A 103 -10.52 -8.49 -0.37
C MET A 103 -11.36 -7.55 0.54
N GLY A 104 -12.02 -6.53 -0.01
CA GLY A 104 -12.82 -5.56 0.75
C GLY A 104 -12.01 -4.59 1.60
N ARG A 105 -10.70 -4.45 1.33
CA ARG A 105 -9.79 -3.54 2.04
C ARG A 105 -9.79 -2.14 1.42
N LEU A 106 -10.02 -2.07 0.12
CA LEU A 106 -10.19 -0.83 -0.64
C LEU A 106 -11.56 -0.80 -1.32
N THR A 107 -12.05 0.40 -1.60
CA THR A 107 -13.21 0.60 -2.47
C THR A 107 -12.74 1.15 -3.81
N LYS A 108 -13.03 0.44 -4.90
CA LYS A 108 -12.81 0.91 -6.27
C LYS A 108 -13.99 1.78 -6.70
N HIS A 109 -13.70 2.99 -7.14
CA HIS A 109 -14.68 3.94 -7.65
C HIS A 109 -14.87 3.77 -9.16
N PRO A 110 -16.02 4.18 -9.73
CA PRO A 110 -16.28 4.11 -11.17
C PRO A 110 -15.28 4.92 -12.02
N ASP A 111 -14.67 5.94 -11.43
CA ASP A 111 -13.64 6.77 -12.06
C ASP A 111 -12.23 6.13 -12.02
N GLY A 112 -12.12 4.90 -11.52
CA GLY A 112 -10.88 4.14 -11.43
C GLY A 112 -10.04 4.43 -10.19
N ARG A 113 -10.47 5.34 -9.30
CA ARG A 113 -9.76 5.62 -8.04
C ARG A 113 -10.00 4.54 -7.00
N PHE A 114 -9.03 4.36 -6.10
CA PHE A 114 -9.18 3.49 -4.94
C PHE A 114 -9.20 4.33 -3.67
N THR A 115 -10.05 3.98 -2.72
CA THR A 115 -10.08 4.65 -1.41
C THR A 115 -10.16 3.65 -0.28
N ALA A 116 -9.50 3.97 0.84
CA ALA A 116 -9.67 3.30 2.11
C ALA A 116 -10.39 4.21 3.10
N ILE A 117 -11.34 3.66 3.86
CA ILE A 117 -11.89 4.33 5.04
C ILE A 117 -10.93 4.08 6.20
N ILE A 118 -10.35 5.15 6.72
CA ILE A 118 -9.42 5.09 7.83
C ILE A 118 -10.11 5.60 9.09
N ARG A 119 -10.32 4.70 10.06
CA ARG A 119 -10.83 5.04 11.40
C ARG A 119 -9.72 4.84 12.42
N PRO A 120 -9.51 5.77 13.37
CA PRO A 120 -8.59 5.57 14.46
C PRO A 120 -9.03 4.37 15.30
N ARG A 121 -8.05 3.68 15.89
CA ARG A 121 -8.27 2.53 16.78
C ARG A 121 -8.70 2.99 18.16
#